data_AF-A0AAN0KLW6-F1
#
_entry.id   AF-A0AAN0KLW6-F1
#
_cell.length_a   1.000
_cell.length_b   1.000
_cell.length_c   1.000
_cell.angle_alpha   90.00
_cell.angle_beta   90.00
_cell.angle_gamma   90.00
#
_symmetry.space_group_name_H-M   'P 1'
#
loop_
_entity.id
_entity.type
_entity.pdbx_description
1 polymer ?
#
loop_
_entity_poly.entity_id
_entity_poly.type
_entity_poly.pdbx_seq_one_letter_code
_entity_poly.pdbx_strand_id
1 'polypeptide(L)' 'MATPQQLLIEGLSDAAGFLVGALLGWGIATLLGWQLFSEGYGAGSIAAIVLVGLGGGAGLQLARRWRSRRPSNPER' A
#
# COMPACT_ATOMS: atom_id res chain seq x y z
N MET A 1 -20.56 17.20 6.72
CA MET A 1 -20.48 15.73 6.52
C MET A 1 -19.88 15.51 5.14
N ALA A 2 -18.83 14.68 5.01
CA ALA A 2 -18.24 14.39 3.70
C ALA A 2 -19.29 13.72 2.79
N THR A 3 -19.26 14.03 1.50
CA THR A 3 -20.18 13.40 0.54
C THR A 3 -19.77 11.94 0.29
N PRO A 4 -20.70 11.05 -0.10
CA PRO A 4 -20.36 9.68 -0.47
C PRO A 4 -19.26 9.60 -1.54
N GLN A 5 -19.24 10.54 -2.49
CA GLN A 5 -18.21 10.64 -3.53
C GLN A 5 -16.83 10.94 -2.94
N GLN A 6 -16.74 11.81 -1.93
CA GLN A 6 -15.47 12.10 -1.26
C GLN A 6 -14.92 10.87 -0.53
N LEU A 7 -15.80 10.10 0.14
CA LEU A 7 -15.42 8.85 0.82
C LEU A 7 -14.95 7.77 -0.16
N LEU A 8 -15.58 7.67 -1.35
CA LEU A 8 -15.15 6.74 -2.39
C LEU A 8 -13.77 7.10 -2.96
N ILE A 9 -13.53 8.38 -3.24
CA ILE A 9 -12.22 8.86 -3.71
C ILE A 9 -11.15 8.60 -2.64
N GLU A 10 -11.51 8.79 -1.37
CA GLU A 10 -10.66 8.50 -0.22
C GLU A 10 -10.27 7.02 -0.15
N GLY A 11 -11.26 6.13 -0.13
CA GLY A 11 -11.03 4.68 -0.13
C GLY A 11 -10.23 4.23 -1.35
N LEU A 12 -10.51 4.80 -2.53
CA LEU A 12 -9.83 4.42 -3.76
C LEU A 12 -8.34 4.83 -3.76
N SER A 13 -8.01 6.03 -3.28
CA SER A 13 -6.58 6.41 -3.24
C SER A 13 -5.83 5.71 -2.10
N ASP A 14 -6.51 5.32 -1.02
CA ASP A 14 -5.95 4.46 0.03
C ASP A 14 -5.63 3.07 -0.54
N ALA A 15 -6.59 2.45 -1.24
CA ALA A 15 -6.41 1.16 -1.90
C ALA A 15 -5.32 1.20 -2.99
N ALA A 16 -5.26 2.27 -3.79
CA ALA A 16 -4.21 2.46 -4.78
C ALA A 16 -2.83 2.60 -4.13
N GLY A 17 -2.72 3.37 -3.04
CA GLY A 17 -1.48 3.49 -2.26
C GLY A 17 -1.03 2.16 -1.68
N PHE A 18 -1.96 1.38 -1.13
CA PHE A 18 -1.68 0.03 -0.65
C PHE A 18 -1.21 -0.90 -1.77
N LEU A 19 -1.89 -0.93 -2.92
CA LEU A 19 -1.54 -1.79 -4.05
C LEU A 19 -0.13 -1.47 -4.58
N VAL A 20 0.16 -0.20 -4.81
CA VAL A 20 1.50 0.24 -5.26
C VAL A 20 2.56 -0.14 -4.23
N GLY A 21 2.30 0.10 -2.95
CA GLY A 21 3.21 -0.28 -1.87
C GLY A 21 3.47 -1.79 -1.80
N ALA A 22 2.42 -2.60 -1.94
CA ALA A 22 2.51 -4.06 -1.90
C ALA A 22 3.29 -4.59 -3.11
N LEU A 23 3.06 -4.03 -4.31
CA LEU A 23 3.81 -4.40 -5.52
C LEU A 23 5.30 -4.03 -5.41
N LEU A 24 5.63 -2.89 -4.80
CA LEU A 24 7.03 -2.53 -4.52
C LEU A 24 7.66 -3.47 -3.50
N GLY A 25 6.95 -3.81 -2.42
CA GLY A 25 7.41 -4.79 -1.43
C GLY A 25 7.65 -6.16 -2.06
N TRP A 26 6.77 -6.59 -2.97
CA TRP A 26 6.95 -7.82 -3.75
C TRP A 26 8.15 -7.74 -4.68
N GLY A 27 8.34 -6.63 -5.38
CA GLY A 27 9.49 -6.39 -6.25
C GLY A 27 10.81 -6.49 -5.48
N ILE A 28 10.90 -5.85 -4.31
CA ILE A 28 12.08 -5.93 -3.44
C ILE A 28 12.30 -7.36 -2.95
N ALA A 29 11.25 -8.05 -2.50
CA ALA A 29 11.36 -9.45 -2.06
C ALA A 29 11.89 -10.35 -3.18
N THR A 30 11.39 -10.15 -4.40
CA THR A 30 11.81 -10.89 -5.60
C THR A 30 13.27 -10.59 -5.95
N LEU A 31 13.71 -9.33 -5.85
CA LEU A 31 15.11 -8.94 -6.06
C LEU A 31 16.05 -9.55 -5.01
N LEU A 32 15.58 -9.77 -3.79
CA LEU A 32 16.31 -10.48 -2.74
C LEU A 32 16.28 -12.00 -2.90
N GLY A 33 15.62 -12.52 -3.96
CA GLY A 33 15.47 -13.95 -4.22
C GLY A 33 14.43 -14.63 -3.32
N TRP A 34 13.62 -13.87 -2.58
CA TRP A 34 12.56 -14.41 -1.74
C TRP A 34 11.32 -14.69 -2.56
N GLN A 35 10.95 -15.97 -2.64
CA GLN A 35 9.81 -16.41 -3.40
C GLN A 35 8.56 -16.43 -2.53
N LEU A 36 7.62 -15.53 -2.81
CA LEU A 36 6.34 -15.45 -2.12
C LEU A 36 5.53 -16.75 -2.23
N PHE A 37 5.61 -17.41 -3.39
CA PHE A 37 4.85 -18.61 -3.73
C PHE A 37 5.68 -19.90 -3.64
N SER A 38 6.72 -19.95 -2.80
CA SER A 38 7.46 -21.20 -2.63
C SER A 38 6.64 -22.25 -1.90
N GLU A 39 6.67 -23.47 -2.44
CA GLU A 39 5.98 -24.63 -1.88
C GLU A 39 6.63 -24.99 -0.53
N GLY A 40 5.81 -25.12 0.51
CA GLY A 40 6.28 -25.44 1.87
C GLY A 40 6.56 -24.23 2.79
N TYR A 41 6.26 -23.00 2.37
CA TYR A 41 6.39 -21.79 3.22
C TYR A 41 7.76 -21.66 3.91
N GLY A 42 8.84 -21.77 3.13
CA GLY A 42 10.19 -21.56 3.66
C GLY A 42 10.38 -20.15 4.25
N ALA A 43 11.44 -19.95 5.03
CA ALA A 43 11.74 -18.65 5.66
C ALA A 43 11.75 -17.48 4.65
N GLY A 44 12.17 -17.74 3.40
CA GLY A 44 12.08 -16.79 2.29
C GLY A 44 10.65 -16.39 1.92
N SER A 45 9.69 -17.34 1.85
CA SER A 45 8.28 -17.01 1.63
C SER A 45 7.72 -16.12 2.74
N ILE A 46 8.03 -16.45 3.99
CA ILE A 46 7.54 -15.69 5.14
C ILE A 46 8.12 -14.27 5.11
N ALA A 47 9.43 -14.13 4.87
CA ALA A 47 10.08 -12.84 4.71
C ALA A 47 9.48 -12.02 3.56
N ALA A 48 9.17 -12.66 2.42
CA ALA A 48 8.48 -12.03 1.30
C ALA A 48 7.08 -11.53 1.70
N ILE A 49 6.25 -12.35 2.36
CA ILE A 49 4.90 -11.98 2.81
C ILE A 49 4.97 -10.77 3.73
N VAL A 50 5.87 -10.79 4.71
CA VAL A 50 6.07 -9.68 5.64
C VAL A 50 6.49 -8.43 4.87
N LEU A 51 7.42 -8.53 3.92
CA LEU A 51 7.89 -7.39 3.14
C LEU A 51 6.79 -6.79 2.23
N VAL A 52 5.97 -7.63 1.61
CA VAL A 52 4.79 -7.20 0.83
C VAL A 52 3.79 -6.49 1.74
N GLY A 53 3.48 -7.07 2.91
CA GLY A 53 2.57 -6.47 3.88
C GLY A 53 3.07 -5.11 4.41
N LEU A 54 4.37 -5.02 4.72
CA LEU A 54 5.01 -3.76 5.12
C LEU A 54 5.01 -2.74 3.98
N GLY A 55 5.29 -3.16 2.76
CA GLY A 55 5.21 -2.32 1.56
C GLY A 55 3.81 -1.74 1.37
N GLY A 56 2.78 -2.58 1.43
CA GLY A 56 1.38 -2.16 1.30
C GLY A 56 0.95 -1.21 2.42
N GLY A 57 1.29 -1.54 3.68
CA GLY A 57 1.02 -0.68 4.83
C GLY A 57 1.71 0.69 4.72
N ALA A 58 2.98 0.72 4.29
CA ALA A 58 3.71 1.96 4.08
C ALA A 58 3.13 2.80 2.94
N GLY A 59 2.76 2.17 1.82
CA GLY A 59 2.13 2.83 0.67
C GLY A 59 0.77 3.45 1.02
N LEU A 60 -0.05 2.73 1.81
CA LEU A 60 -1.30 3.25 2.36
C LEU A 60 -1.08 4.46 3.26
N GLN A 61 -0.10 4.41 4.17
CA GLN A 61 0.21 5.54 5.05
C GLN A 61 0.75 6.74 4.28
N LEU A 62 1.51 6.51 3.20
CA LEU A 62 1.98 7.59 2.34
C LEU A 62 0.82 8.24 1.57
N ALA A 63 -0.11 7.44 1.02
CA ALA A 63 -1.31 7.95 0.36
C ALA A 63 -2.17 8.79 1.32
N ARG A 64 -2.37 8.31 2.55
CA ARG A 64 -3.04 9.08 3.60
C ARG A 64 -2.33 10.39 3.93
N ARG A 65 -1.01 10.35 4.16
CA ARG A 65 -0.22 11.56 4.45
C ARG A 65 -0.25 12.57 3.31
N TRP A 66 -0.20 12.12 2.05
CA TRP A 66 -0.30 13.00 0.89
C TRP A 66 -1.69 13.62 0.75
N ARG A 67 -2.76 12.89 1.10
CA ARG A 67 -4.11 13.45 1.14
C ARG A 67 -4.26 14.48 2.27
N SER A 68 -3.81 14.18 3.48
CA SER A 68 -3.88 15.11 4.62
C SER A 68 -3.07 16.39 4.41
N ARG A 69 -2.06 16.36 3.52
CA ARG A 69 -1.26 17.53 3.13
C ARG A 69 -1.90 18.38 2.04
N ARG A 70 -2.96 17.90 1.38
CA ARG A 70 -3.80 18.78 0.57
C ARG A 70 -4.72 19.52 1.52
N PRO A 71 -4.54 20.83 1.76
CA PRO A 71 -5.63 21.61 2.30
C PRO A 71 -6.78 21.40 1.32
N SER A 72 -7.90 20.88 1.81
CA SER A 72 -9.18 21.13 1.19
C SER A 72 -9.28 22.65 1.09
N ASN A 73 -8.92 23.23 -0.06
CA ASN A 73 -9.12 24.65 -0.30
C ASN A 73 -10.63 24.84 -0.43
N PRO A 74 -11.31 25.41 0.58
CA PRO A 74 -12.69 25.78 0.47
C PRO A 74 -12.70 27.27 0.09
N GLU A 75 -12.31 27.57 -1.14
CA GLU A 75 -12.57 28.87 -1.79
C GLU A 75 -13.29 28.51 -3.10
N ARG A 76 -14.54 28.88 -3.38
CA ARG A 76 -15.46 29.89 -2.85
C ARG A 76 -16.91 29.41 -3.05
#